data_AF-A0A0D6LWH4-F1
#
_entry.id   AF-A0A0D6LWH4-F1
#
_cell.length_a   1.000
_cell.length_b   1.000
_cell.length_c   1.000
_cell.angle_alpha   90.00
_cell.angle_beta   90.00
_cell.angle_gamma   90.00
#
_symmetry.space_group_name_H-M   'P 1'
#
loop_
_entity.id
_entity.type
_entity.pdbx_description
1 polymer ?
#
loop_
_entity_poly.entity_id
_entity_poly.type
_entity_poly.pdbx_seq_one_letter_code
_entity_poly.pdbx_strand_id
1 'polypeptide(L)'
;MWGRLSILADTGIMDGLKTIRLQSVRRLLENEAIVLNVSPAFSTAYNGVQFTWALRLSDECVVSTCESASVPSVRQVLVLLYYKDGPCSDVTVEEARATIFCPQTGEELFSGFSSENSREFTKGSGWPLPLEKSKQSAFTNFVHHNIDKHLNIVVDIKFKNSLFDPLSYLPDVERACRSQRIEKACAKFITDYYNNAIDIPNLDLLRAQDDKFSMHRLVFLFGCDRVEKECFNDKEGLTEHTLNLTFAHVYFERVLMREVQFFEDFISLLEGIGQAHIPPLRKEIERFICREVMSYFRTCKRRRQGRAGGGM
;
A
#
# COMPACT_ATOMS: atom_id res chain seq x y z
N MET A 1 8.10 20.71 16.21
CA MET A 1 6.73 21.20 16.48
C MET A 1 5.80 20.06 16.10
N TRP A 2 5.27 19.36 17.11
CA TRP A 2 4.64 18.05 16.97
C TRP A 2 3.14 18.22 16.66
N GLY A 3 2.69 17.70 15.51
CA GLY A 3 1.27 17.66 15.14
C GLY A 3 0.56 16.52 15.86
N ARG A 4 -0.61 16.82 16.43
CA ARG A 4 -1.45 15.89 17.19
C ARG A 4 -2.32 15.08 16.21
N LEU A 5 -2.11 13.77 16.14
CA LEU A 5 -2.98 12.81 15.47
C LEU A 5 -4.10 12.44 16.47
N SER A 6 -5.34 12.82 16.17
CA SER A 6 -6.50 12.43 16.98
C SER A 6 -7.06 11.12 16.40
N ILE A 7 -6.83 10.01 17.11
CA ILE A 7 -7.42 8.71 16.78
C ILE A 7 -8.70 8.59 17.59
N LEU A 8 -9.86 8.84 16.98
CA LEU A 8 -11.16 8.48 17.57
C LEU A 8 -11.49 7.04 17.16
N ALA A 9 -10.95 6.11 17.94
CA ALA A 9 -11.27 4.69 17.84
C ALA A 9 -12.69 4.46 18.36
N ASP A 10 -13.67 4.50 17.45
CA ASP A 10 -14.95 3.76 17.54
C ASP A 10 -15.78 3.88 16.23
N THR A 11 -15.42 4.81 15.36
CA THR A 11 -15.86 4.88 13.95
C THR A 11 -14.62 5.07 13.11
N GLY A 12 -14.38 4.28 12.05
CA GLY A 12 -13.14 4.27 11.25
C GLY A 12 -12.81 5.55 10.45
N ILE A 13 -12.90 6.71 11.10
CA ILE A 13 -12.56 8.04 10.62
C ILE A 13 -11.15 8.33 11.14
N MET A 14 -10.21 8.58 10.22
CA MET A 14 -8.87 9.04 10.57
C MET A 14 -8.72 10.50 10.15
N ASP A 15 -8.63 11.39 11.13
CA ASP A 15 -8.52 12.83 10.92
C ASP A 15 -7.05 13.24 10.71
N GLY A 16 -6.77 13.92 9.60
CA GLY A 16 -5.46 14.49 9.29
C GLY A 16 -5.50 16.01 9.24
N LEU A 17 -5.12 16.69 10.33
CA LEU A 17 -4.99 18.15 10.35
C LEU A 17 -3.64 18.59 9.75
N LYS A 18 -3.65 19.41 8.68
CA LYS A 18 -2.42 19.99 8.10
C LYS A 18 -2.49 21.49 7.85
N THR A 19 -1.47 22.19 8.32
CA THR A 19 -1.18 23.57 7.92
C THR A 19 -0.32 23.56 6.66
N ILE A 20 -0.78 24.20 5.58
CA ILE A 20 -0.06 24.34 4.32
C ILE A 20 0.28 25.82 4.13
N ARG A 21 1.54 26.12 3.79
CA ARG A 21 1.92 27.48 3.39
C ARG A 21 1.75 27.60 1.89
N LEU A 22 0.85 28.47 1.41
CA LEU A 22 0.73 28.74 -0.02
C LEU A 22 2.03 29.34 -0.55
N GLN A 23 2.50 28.82 -1.67
CA GLN A 23 3.70 29.31 -2.35
C GLN A 23 3.49 29.12 -3.84
N SER A 24 3.25 30.21 -4.56
CA SER A 24 3.08 30.16 -6.02
C SER A 24 4.40 29.73 -6.68
N VAL A 25 4.43 28.53 -7.26
CA VAL A 25 5.52 28.11 -8.15
C VAL A 25 5.03 28.29 -9.58
N ARG A 26 5.36 29.43 -10.20
CA ARG A 26 5.08 29.70 -11.61
C ARG A 26 5.92 28.77 -12.49
N ARG A 27 5.28 27.84 -13.21
CA ARG A 27 5.80 27.37 -14.51
C ARG A 27 5.05 28.12 -15.60
N LEU A 28 5.82 28.82 -16.45
CA LEU A 28 5.37 29.49 -17.65
C LEU A 28 5.05 28.41 -18.70
N LEU A 29 3.77 28.09 -18.91
CA LEU A 29 3.23 27.49 -20.14
C LEU A 29 1.70 27.67 -20.12
N GLU A 30 1.15 28.27 -21.18
CA GLU A 30 -0.22 28.82 -21.24
C GLU A 30 -1.35 27.78 -21.24
N ASN A 31 -1.03 26.48 -21.28
CA ASN A 31 -1.99 25.36 -21.32
C ASN A 31 -1.79 24.35 -20.16
N GLU A 32 -0.96 24.64 -19.16
CA GLU A 32 -0.68 23.73 -18.06
C GLU A 32 -1.31 24.18 -16.74
N ALA A 33 -1.85 23.21 -15.97
CA ALA A 33 -2.30 23.44 -14.60
C ALA A 33 -1.12 23.93 -13.73
N ILE A 34 -1.21 25.14 -13.17
CA ILE A 34 -0.16 25.70 -12.34
C ILE A 34 -0.25 25.09 -10.94
N VAL A 35 0.83 24.46 -10.48
CA VAL A 35 0.90 23.94 -9.10
C VAL A 35 1.08 25.10 -8.14
N LEU A 36 0.04 25.39 -7.36
CA LEU A 36 0.07 26.44 -6.33
C LEU A 36 0.68 25.95 -5.02
N ASN A 37 0.57 24.65 -4.72
CA ASN A 37 1.24 24.07 -3.57
C ASN A 37 1.20 22.54 -3.57
N VAL A 38 2.16 21.94 -2.87
CA VAL A 38 2.12 20.54 -2.47
C VAL A 38 2.45 20.44 -0.99
N SER A 39 1.56 19.83 -0.22
CA SER A 39 1.79 19.60 1.20
C SER A 39 2.86 18.53 1.43
N PRO A 40 3.56 18.56 2.59
CA PRO A 40 4.35 17.42 3.01
C PRO A 40 3.49 16.15 3.08
N ALA A 41 4.09 15.00 2.83
CA ALA A 41 3.37 13.73 2.92
C ALA A 41 2.80 13.48 4.33
N PHE A 42 1.65 12.82 4.41
CA PHE A 42 1.08 12.28 5.65
C PHE A 42 0.59 10.87 5.44
N SER A 43 0.21 10.22 6.53
CA SER A 43 -0.20 8.84 6.47
C SER A 43 -1.47 8.58 7.25
N THR A 44 -2.32 7.72 6.70
CA THR A 44 -3.33 6.99 7.46
C THR A 44 -2.75 5.63 7.78
N ALA A 45 -2.69 5.29 9.06
CA ALA A 45 -2.05 4.06 9.51
C ALA A 45 -2.93 3.38 10.57
N TYR A 46 -3.24 2.11 10.34
CA TYR A 46 -3.97 1.31 11.29
C TYR A 46 -3.57 -0.16 11.15
N ASN A 47 -3.43 -0.85 12.29
CA ASN A 47 -3.16 -2.28 12.34
C ASN A 47 -1.93 -2.72 11.48
N GLY A 48 -0.88 -1.91 11.44
CA GLY A 48 0.36 -2.20 10.68
C GLY A 48 0.28 -1.92 9.17
N VAL A 49 -0.87 -1.49 8.66
CA VAL A 49 -1.03 -1.03 7.26
C VAL A 49 -1.00 0.49 7.21
N GLN A 50 -0.25 1.03 6.26
CA GLN A 50 -0.07 2.47 6.07
C GLN A 50 -0.36 2.87 4.62
N PHE A 51 -1.20 3.88 4.44
CA PHE A 51 -1.33 4.63 3.20
C PHE A 51 -0.78 6.03 3.38
N THR A 52 -0.06 6.51 2.38
CA THR A 52 0.64 7.79 2.38
C THR A 52 0.03 8.70 1.33
N TRP A 53 -0.24 9.93 1.73
CA TRP A 53 -1.01 10.92 1.00
C TRP A 53 -0.24 12.24 0.91
N ALA A 54 -0.61 13.06 -0.06
CA ALA A 54 -0.25 14.47 -0.11
C ALA A 54 -1.45 15.29 -0.61
N LEU A 55 -1.49 16.57 -0.27
CA LEU A 55 -2.46 17.51 -0.81
C LEU A 55 -1.79 18.40 -1.83
N ARG A 56 -2.45 18.61 -2.96
CA ARG A 56 -1.98 19.52 -4.00
C ARG A 56 -3.05 20.55 -4.27
N LEU A 57 -2.66 21.81 -4.30
CA LEU A 57 -3.48 22.89 -4.85
C LEU A 57 -3.02 23.15 -6.28
N SER A 58 -3.94 23.05 -7.23
CA SER A 58 -3.68 23.33 -8.64
C SER A 58 -4.60 24.45 -9.12
N ASP A 59 -4.09 25.31 -9.98
CA ASP A 59 -4.84 26.35 -10.67
C ASP A 59 -4.97 25.93 -12.14
N GLU A 60 -6.17 25.49 -12.51
CA GLU A 60 -6.49 25.08 -13.87
C GLU A 60 -7.11 26.24 -14.63
N CYS A 61 -6.56 26.54 -15.81
CA CYS A 61 -7.12 27.51 -16.74
C CYS A 61 -7.57 26.75 -17.99
N VAL A 62 -8.88 26.68 -18.24
CA VAL A 62 -9.40 26.13 -19.49
C VAL A 62 -9.55 27.29 -20.48
N VAL A 63 -8.65 27.36 -21.45
CA VAL A 63 -8.75 28.29 -22.58
C VAL A 63 -9.70 27.70 -23.62
N SER A 64 -10.83 28.38 -23.88
CA SER A 64 -11.74 27.99 -24.96
C SER A 64 -11.04 28.20 -26.30
N THR A 65 -10.77 27.12 -27.03
CA THR A 65 -10.12 27.16 -28.37
C THR A 65 -11.06 27.54 -29.50
N CYS A 66 -12.32 27.91 -29.22
CA CYS A 66 -13.25 28.38 -30.24
C CYS A 66 -13.12 29.88 -30.48
N GLU A 67 -12.48 30.27 -31.59
CA GLU A 67 -12.32 31.66 -32.06
C GLU A 67 -13.65 32.42 -32.27
N SER A 68 -14.79 31.74 -32.19
CA SER A 68 -16.12 32.26 -32.52
C SER A 68 -17.06 32.48 -31.32
N ALA A 69 -16.62 32.26 -30.08
CA ALA A 69 -17.43 32.58 -28.89
C ALA A 69 -16.55 33.23 -27.81
N SER A 70 -16.88 34.46 -27.42
CA SER A 70 -16.29 35.20 -26.30
C SER A 70 -16.65 34.58 -24.94
N VAL A 71 -16.39 33.28 -24.77
CA VAL A 71 -16.54 32.58 -23.50
C VAL A 71 -15.28 32.89 -22.68
N PRO A 72 -15.41 33.56 -21.51
CA PRO A 72 -14.26 33.89 -20.68
C PRO A 72 -13.54 32.62 -20.23
N SER A 73 -12.20 32.66 -20.18
CA SER A 73 -11.37 31.60 -19.62
C SER A 73 -11.87 31.26 -18.21
N VAL A 74 -12.29 30.02 -17.99
CA VAL A 74 -12.72 29.57 -16.67
C VAL A 74 -11.48 29.11 -15.93
N ARG A 75 -11.07 29.91 -14.96
CA ARG A 75 -9.96 29.60 -14.07
C ARG A 75 -10.53 29.01 -12.78
N GLN A 76 -9.98 27.88 -12.36
CA GLN A 76 -10.49 27.15 -11.20
C GLN A 76 -9.33 26.61 -10.36
N VAL A 77 -9.34 26.94 -9.06
CA VAL A 77 -8.45 26.29 -8.11
C VAL A 77 -9.07 24.98 -7.61
N LEU A 78 -8.27 23.92 -7.67
CA LEU A 78 -8.63 22.57 -7.24
C LEU A 78 -7.82 22.16 -6.02
N VAL A 79 -8.49 21.48 -5.08
CA VAL A 79 -7.86 20.71 -4.01
C VAL A 79 -7.78 19.27 -4.47
N LEU A 80 -6.57 18.73 -4.61
CA LEU A 80 -6.34 17.34 -5.00
C LEU A 80 -5.77 16.55 -3.82
N LEU A 81 -6.33 15.37 -3.59
CA LEU A 81 -5.76 14.37 -2.71
C LEU A 81 -4.94 13.38 -3.54
N TYR A 82 -3.67 13.23 -3.20
CA TYR A 82 -2.70 12.44 -3.94
C TYR A 82 -2.35 11.18 -3.16
N TYR A 83 -2.60 10.00 -3.75
CA TYR A 83 -2.17 8.73 -3.16
C TYR A 83 -0.70 8.50 -3.51
N LYS A 84 0.19 8.81 -2.57
CA LYS A 84 1.64 8.80 -2.79
C LYS A 84 2.21 7.39 -2.71
N ASP A 85 1.90 6.68 -1.64
CA ASP A 85 2.46 5.36 -1.39
C ASP A 85 1.58 4.50 -0.48
N GLY A 86 1.69 3.18 -0.54
CA GLY A 86 0.89 2.25 0.26
C GLY A 86 0.98 0.81 -0.24
N PRO A 87 0.22 -0.13 0.34
CA PRO A 87 0.40 -1.57 0.14
C PRO A 87 -0.10 -2.08 -1.23
N CYS A 88 -0.95 -1.33 -1.92
CA CYS A 88 -1.53 -1.69 -3.22
C CYS A 88 -1.43 -0.54 -4.22
N SER A 89 -1.52 -0.86 -5.52
CA SER A 89 -1.54 0.14 -6.61
C SER A 89 -2.79 1.01 -6.52
N ASP A 90 -3.94 0.39 -6.28
CA ASP A 90 -5.24 1.05 -6.29
C ASP A 90 -5.93 0.82 -4.95
N VAL A 91 -6.50 1.89 -4.39
CA VAL A 91 -7.23 1.83 -3.13
C VAL A 91 -8.58 2.52 -3.27
N THR A 92 -9.63 1.83 -2.86
CA THR A 92 -10.97 2.40 -2.79
C THR A 92 -11.17 3.12 -1.46
N VAL A 93 -11.34 4.44 -1.51
CA VAL A 93 -11.68 5.30 -0.38
C VAL A 93 -13.20 5.48 -0.36
N GLU A 94 -13.85 5.31 0.79
CA GLU A 94 -15.31 5.45 0.89
C GLU A 94 -15.75 6.91 0.74
N GLU A 95 -14.98 7.80 1.35
CA GLU A 95 -15.21 9.24 1.29
C GLU A 95 -13.90 9.97 1.66
N ALA A 96 -13.54 11.00 0.93
CA ALA A 96 -12.51 11.96 1.32
C ALA A 96 -13.12 13.35 1.33
N ARG A 97 -13.06 14.05 2.46
CA ARG A 97 -13.53 15.42 2.60
C ARG A 97 -12.39 16.36 2.92
N ALA A 98 -12.46 17.59 2.40
CA ALA A 98 -11.55 18.66 2.80
C ALA A 98 -12.32 19.87 3.33
N THR A 99 -11.73 20.54 4.31
CA THR A 99 -12.22 21.77 4.90
C THR A 99 -11.07 22.74 5.07
N ILE A 100 -11.31 24.01 4.76
CA ILE A 100 -10.32 25.08 4.83
C ILE A 100 -10.65 25.96 6.02
N PHE A 101 -9.66 26.17 6.88
CA PHE A 101 -9.80 26.98 8.08
C PHE A 101 -8.90 28.21 8.03
N CYS A 102 -9.36 29.28 8.66
CA CYS A 102 -8.58 30.48 8.93
C CYS A 102 -7.45 30.14 9.92
N PRO A 103 -6.17 30.38 9.56
CA PRO A 103 -5.06 30.06 10.47
C PRO A 103 -5.09 30.82 11.79
N GLN A 104 -5.63 32.04 11.80
CA GLN A 104 -5.62 32.92 12.96
C GLN A 104 -6.80 32.67 13.90
N THR A 105 -8.00 32.49 13.35
CA THR A 105 -9.24 32.36 14.13
C THR A 105 -9.68 30.92 14.32
N GLY A 106 -9.19 29.98 13.50
CA GLY A 106 -9.67 28.60 13.47
C GLY A 106 -11.08 28.46 12.89
N GLU A 107 -11.66 29.53 12.35
CA GLU A 107 -12.98 29.53 11.74
C GLU A 107 -12.96 28.79 10.39
N GLU A 108 -14.03 28.06 10.10
CA GLU A 108 -14.24 27.41 8.80
C GLU A 108 -14.47 28.47 7.71
N LEU A 109 -13.61 28.48 6.69
CA LEU A 109 -13.72 29.39 5.55
C LEU A 109 -14.43 28.75 4.37
N PHE A 110 -14.10 27.49 4.07
CA PHE A 110 -14.71 26.73 2.99
C PHE A 110 -14.85 25.26 3.39
N SER A 111 -16.03 24.70 3.16
CA SER A 111 -16.34 23.28 3.36
C SER A 111 -17.16 22.72 2.20
N GLY A 112 -17.28 21.39 2.17
CA GLY A 112 -18.01 20.66 1.14
C GLY A 112 -17.14 20.20 -0.03
N PHE A 113 -15.81 20.23 0.10
CA PHE A 113 -14.94 19.49 -0.82
C PHE A 113 -15.11 18.00 -0.51
N SER A 114 -15.57 17.20 -1.48
CA SER A 114 -15.80 15.77 -1.24
C SER A 114 -15.56 14.93 -2.48
N SER A 115 -14.95 13.76 -2.34
CA SER A 115 -15.07 12.72 -3.35
C SER A 115 -16.50 12.16 -3.28
N GLU A 116 -17.38 12.63 -4.16
CA GLU A 116 -18.74 12.09 -4.25
C GLU A 116 -18.68 10.58 -4.45
N ASN A 117 -19.23 9.82 -3.48
CA ASN A 117 -19.22 8.36 -3.42
C ASN A 117 -17.83 7.72 -3.23
N SER A 118 -17.87 6.39 -3.05
CA SER A 118 -16.69 5.53 -3.03
C SER A 118 -15.86 5.73 -4.29
N ARG A 119 -14.59 6.11 -4.14
CA ARG A 119 -13.69 6.44 -5.25
C ARG A 119 -12.39 5.63 -5.18
N GLU A 120 -11.92 5.19 -6.33
CA GLU A 120 -10.63 4.53 -6.46
C GLU A 120 -9.50 5.56 -6.65
N PHE A 121 -8.42 5.37 -5.90
CA PHE A 121 -7.20 6.16 -5.97
C PHE A 121 -6.06 5.27 -6.45
N THR A 122 -5.48 5.60 -7.60
CA THR A 122 -4.24 4.97 -8.09
C THR A 122 -3.01 5.64 -7.49
N LYS A 123 -2.04 4.82 -7.10
CA LYS A 123 -0.75 5.20 -6.54
C LYS A 123 0.02 6.04 -7.55
N GLY A 124 0.53 7.19 -7.11
CA GLY A 124 1.16 8.17 -7.99
C GLY A 124 0.16 9.07 -8.72
N SER A 125 -1.12 9.08 -8.32
CA SER A 125 -2.15 9.94 -8.93
C SER A 125 -2.84 10.84 -7.91
N GLY A 126 -3.23 12.02 -8.39
CA GLY A 126 -3.98 13.02 -7.64
C GLY A 126 -5.40 13.13 -8.14
N TRP A 127 -6.35 13.11 -7.22
CA TRP A 127 -7.77 13.19 -7.56
C TRP A 127 -8.38 14.45 -6.96
N PRO A 128 -9.12 15.24 -7.75
CA PRO A 128 -9.75 16.45 -7.25
C PRO A 128 -10.87 16.08 -6.27
N LEU A 129 -10.95 16.83 -5.18
CA LEU A 129 -12.09 16.87 -4.27
C LEU A 129 -13.01 17.99 -4.76
N PRO A 130 -14.04 17.69 -5.57
CA PRO A 130 -14.91 18.72 -6.12
C PRO A 130 -15.61 19.50 -5.01
N LEU A 131 -15.76 20.79 -5.27
CA LEU A 131 -16.57 21.71 -4.49
C LEU A 131 -17.85 22.03 -5.28
N GLU A 132 -18.96 22.30 -4.60
CA GLU A 132 -20.20 22.77 -5.24
C GLU A 132 -19.95 23.96 -6.18
N LYS A 133 -20.54 23.92 -7.39
CA LYS A 133 -20.33 24.95 -8.44
C LYS A 133 -20.58 26.38 -7.93
N SER A 134 -21.55 26.56 -7.04
CA SER A 134 -21.87 27.86 -6.42
C SER A 134 -20.72 28.45 -5.59
N LYS A 135 -19.84 27.60 -5.02
CA LYS A 135 -18.73 28.01 -4.15
C LYS A 135 -17.38 28.06 -4.87
N GLN A 136 -17.26 27.46 -6.06
CA GLN A 136 -15.99 27.36 -6.81
C GLN A 136 -15.36 28.72 -7.17
N SER A 137 -16.17 29.68 -7.61
CA SER A 137 -15.68 31.03 -7.98
C SER A 137 -15.18 31.79 -6.75
N ALA A 138 -15.95 31.75 -5.64
CA ALA A 138 -15.56 32.38 -4.39
C ALA A 138 -14.25 31.78 -3.84
N PHE A 139 -14.11 30.46 -3.89
CA PHE A 139 -12.90 29.77 -3.46
C PHE A 139 -11.68 30.13 -4.33
N THR A 140 -11.84 30.12 -5.66
CA THR A 140 -10.77 30.48 -6.60
C THR A 140 -10.27 31.91 -6.33
N ASN A 141 -11.20 32.86 -6.23
CA ASN A 141 -10.88 34.25 -5.90
C ASN A 141 -10.18 34.35 -4.55
N PHE A 142 -10.68 33.66 -3.53
CA PHE A 142 -10.06 33.66 -2.20
C PHE A 142 -8.60 33.19 -2.25
N VAL A 143 -8.30 32.09 -2.96
CA VAL A 143 -6.91 31.59 -3.06
C VAL A 143 -6.02 32.61 -3.77
N HIS A 144 -6.47 33.24 -4.85
CA HIS A 144 -5.69 34.26 -5.56
C HIS A 144 -5.43 35.51 -4.72
N HIS A 145 -6.38 35.96 -3.89
CA HIS A 145 -6.19 37.09 -2.98
C HIS A 145 -5.31 36.75 -1.76
N ASN A 146 -5.04 35.48 -1.53
CA ASN A 146 -4.28 35.00 -0.38
C ASN A 146 -3.01 34.22 -0.79
N ILE A 147 -2.51 34.46 -2.01
CA ILE A 147 -1.16 34.00 -2.41
C ILE A 147 -0.14 34.48 -1.36
N ASP A 148 0.86 33.63 -1.09
CA ASP A 148 1.92 33.81 -0.08
C ASP A 148 1.45 33.85 1.38
N LYS A 149 0.15 33.66 1.66
CA LYS A 149 -0.39 33.49 3.01
C LYS A 149 -0.51 32.02 3.40
N HIS A 150 -0.69 31.77 4.69
CA HIS A 150 -0.95 30.43 5.20
C HIS A 150 -2.43 30.04 5.01
N LEU A 151 -2.67 28.78 4.69
CA LEU A 151 -4.00 28.17 4.70
C LEU A 151 -3.95 26.87 5.51
N ASN A 152 -4.93 26.67 6.39
CA ASN A 152 -5.10 25.39 7.05
C ASN A 152 -6.09 24.56 6.24
N ILE A 153 -5.67 23.39 5.78
CA ILE A 153 -6.53 22.44 5.07
C ILE A 153 -6.57 21.16 5.89
N VAL A 154 -7.75 20.81 6.37
CA VAL A 154 -8.00 19.55 7.07
C VAL A 154 -8.62 18.59 6.09
N VAL A 155 -8.16 17.35 6.10
CA VAL A 155 -8.69 16.30 5.24
C VAL A 155 -9.04 15.08 6.05
N ASP A 156 -10.29 14.66 5.91
CA ASP A 156 -10.85 13.47 6.56
C ASP A 156 -10.98 12.38 5.50
N ILE A 157 -10.35 11.24 5.74
CA ILE A 157 -10.35 10.12 4.79
C ILE A 157 -10.98 8.92 5.46
N LYS A 158 -12.10 8.46 4.89
CA LYS A 158 -12.86 7.32 5.37
C LYS A 158 -12.53 6.06 4.57
N PHE A 159 -12.13 5.02 5.29
CA PHE A 159 -11.76 3.73 4.71
C PHE A 159 -12.63 2.61 5.23
N LYS A 160 -12.75 1.55 4.43
CA LYS A 160 -13.19 0.24 4.93
C LYS A 160 -12.12 -0.34 5.85
N ASN A 161 -12.53 -0.83 7.01
CA ASN A 161 -11.63 -1.48 7.97
C ASN A 161 -10.86 -2.68 7.38
N SER A 162 -11.43 -3.37 6.39
CA SER A 162 -10.78 -4.50 5.71
C SER A 162 -9.51 -4.10 4.96
N LEU A 163 -9.35 -2.83 4.58
CA LEU A 163 -8.13 -2.30 3.95
C LEU A 163 -6.96 -2.19 4.94
N PHE A 164 -7.21 -2.39 6.23
CA PHE A 164 -6.17 -2.43 7.24
C PHE A 164 -6.01 -3.84 7.81
N ASP A 165 -6.30 -4.86 7.00
CA ASP A 165 -5.85 -6.21 7.27
C ASP A 165 -4.53 -6.47 6.53
N PRO A 166 -3.37 -6.50 7.23
CA PRO A 166 -2.08 -6.73 6.60
C PRO A 166 -2.02 -8.00 5.75
N LEU A 167 -2.71 -9.05 6.19
CA LEU A 167 -2.68 -10.35 5.52
C LEU A 167 -3.38 -10.32 4.15
N SER A 168 -4.24 -9.33 3.90
CA SER A 168 -4.89 -9.14 2.59
C SER A 168 -3.93 -8.68 1.49
N TYR A 169 -2.75 -8.16 1.85
CA TYR A 169 -1.71 -7.69 0.93
C TYR A 169 -0.61 -8.72 0.68
N LEU A 170 -0.65 -9.83 1.41
CA LEU A 170 0.35 -10.90 1.34
C LEU A 170 -0.27 -12.11 0.63
N PRO A 171 0.55 -13.06 0.13
CA PRO A 171 0.04 -14.19 -0.63
C PRO A 171 -1.02 -15.00 0.13
N ASP A 172 -2.13 -15.30 -0.55
CA ASP A 172 -3.14 -16.24 -0.04
C ASP A 172 -2.67 -17.68 -0.27
N VAL A 173 -1.86 -18.17 0.66
CA VAL A 173 -1.34 -19.54 0.65
C VAL A 173 -2.44 -20.57 0.81
N GLU A 174 -3.51 -20.28 1.55
CA GLU A 174 -4.62 -21.23 1.74
C GLU A 174 -5.32 -21.51 0.41
N ARG A 175 -5.47 -20.48 -0.43
CA ARG A 175 -5.96 -20.66 -1.81
C ARG A 175 -4.91 -21.32 -2.70
N ALA A 176 -3.63 -20.94 -2.59
CA ALA A 176 -2.57 -21.50 -3.43
C ALA A 176 -2.39 -23.01 -3.22
N CYS A 177 -2.38 -23.45 -1.96
CA CYS A 177 -2.22 -24.85 -1.54
C CYS A 177 -3.49 -25.71 -1.74
N ARG A 178 -4.55 -25.22 -2.40
CA ARG A 178 -5.75 -26.05 -2.66
C ARG A 178 -5.47 -27.23 -3.58
N SER A 179 -4.45 -27.13 -4.43
CA SER A 179 -4.03 -28.25 -5.27
C SER A 179 -3.16 -29.23 -4.48
N GLN A 180 -3.80 -30.26 -3.91
CA GLN A 180 -3.09 -31.36 -3.24
C GLN A 180 -2.04 -32.02 -4.14
N ARG A 181 -2.25 -32.00 -5.47
CA ARG A 181 -1.29 -32.52 -6.45
C ARG A 181 0.01 -31.71 -6.43
N ILE A 182 -0.10 -30.38 -6.56
CA ILE A 182 1.06 -29.49 -6.55
C ILE A 182 1.77 -29.57 -5.20
N GLU A 183 1.03 -29.48 -4.09
CA GLU A 183 1.61 -29.55 -2.76
C GLU A 183 2.40 -30.86 -2.53
N LYS A 184 1.84 -32.01 -2.94
CA LYS A 184 2.52 -33.30 -2.89
C LYS A 184 3.77 -33.34 -3.76
N ALA A 185 3.72 -32.77 -4.97
CA ALA A 185 4.88 -32.71 -5.86
C ALA A 185 5.98 -31.79 -5.30
N CYS A 186 5.64 -30.63 -4.74
CA CYS A 186 6.57 -29.76 -4.02
C CYS A 186 7.21 -30.52 -2.84
N ALA A 187 6.40 -31.15 -1.99
CA ALA A 187 6.86 -31.91 -0.84
C ALA A 187 7.80 -33.07 -1.22
N LYS A 188 7.47 -33.79 -2.30
CA LYS A 188 8.28 -34.86 -2.86
C LYS A 188 9.61 -34.31 -3.38
N PHE A 189 9.61 -33.23 -4.16
CA PHE A 189 10.83 -32.57 -4.64
C PHE A 189 11.78 -32.21 -3.48
N ILE A 190 11.27 -31.59 -2.41
CA ILE A 190 12.10 -31.23 -1.25
C ILE A 190 12.66 -32.48 -0.55
N THR A 191 11.87 -33.55 -0.46
CA THR A 191 12.31 -34.82 0.12
C THR A 191 13.43 -35.44 -0.71
N ASP A 192 13.25 -35.49 -2.03
CA ASP A 192 14.22 -36.05 -2.97
C ASP A 192 15.52 -35.20 -2.99
N TYR A 193 15.40 -33.87 -2.86
CA TYR A 193 16.53 -32.96 -2.71
C TYR A 193 17.37 -33.30 -1.46
N TYR A 194 16.74 -33.47 -0.29
CA TYR A 194 17.46 -33.84 0.94
C TYR A 194 18.06 -35.25 0.89
N ASN A 195 17.41 -36.16 0.18
CA ASN A 195 17.91 -37.53 -0.01
C ASN A 195 19.00 -37.62 -1.09
N ASN A 196 19.44 -36.51 -1.69
CA ASN A 196 20.36 -36.46 -2.83
C ASN A 196 19.90 -37.34 -4.01
N ALA A 197 18.58 -37.52 -4.16
CA ALA A 197 17.98 -38.29 -5.25
C ALA A 197 17.75 -37.45 -6.52
N ILE A 198 18.02 -36.15 -6.46
CA ILE A 198 17.94 -35.21 -7.58
C ILE A 198 19.31 -34.56 -7.77
N ASP A 199 19.82 -34.65 -8.99
CA ASP A 199 20.97 -33.86 -9.43
C ASP A 199 20.51 -32.47 -9.88
N ILE A 200 21.03 -31.42 -9.23
CA ILE A 200 20.74 -30.02 -9.54
C ILE A 200 22.02 -29.42 -10.13
N PRO A 201 22.04 -29.07 -11.43
CA PRO A 201 23.23 -28.56 -12.10
C PRO A 201 23.83 -27.34 -11.39
N ASN A 202 25.15 -27.32 -11.23
CA ASN A 202 25.94 -26.26 -10.60
C ASN A 202 25.75 -26.08 -9.07
N LEU A 203 24.94 -26.93 -8.42
CA LEU A 203 24.74 -26.83 -6.97
C LEU A 203 26.04 -27.05 -6.20
N ASP A 204 26.88 -28.00 -6.62
CA ASP A 204 28.15 -28.30 -5.95
C ASP A 204 29.17 -27.16 -6.06
N LEU A 205 29.13 -26.39 -7.15
CA LEU A 205 29.97 -25.20 -7.31
C LEU A 205 29.58 -24.12 -6.31
N LEU A 206 28.28 -23.90 -6.10
CA LEU A 206 27.78 -22.94 -5.13
C LEU A 206 28.05 -23.39 -3.69
N ARG A 207 27.95 -24.69 -3.41
CA ARG A 207 28.36 -25.28 -2.12
C ARG A 207 29.82 -25.01 -1.81
N ALA A 208 30.70 -25.13 -2.82
CA ALA A 208 32.13 -24.87 -2.65
C ALA A 208 32.45 -23.37 -2.43
N GLN A 209 31.57 -22.47 -2.85
CA GLN A 209 31.73 -21.02 -2.70
C GLN A 209 31.08 -20.47 -1.42
N ASP A 210 30.40 -21.32 -0.64
CA ASP A 210 29.61 -20.92 0.55
C ASP A 210 28.56 -19.83 0.26
N ASP A 211 28.07 -19.76 -0.99
CA ASP A 211 27.02 -18.81 -1.37
C ASP A 211 25.62 -19.41 -1.11
N LYS A 212 25.22 -19.31 0.16
CA LYS A 212 23.95 -19.85 0.66
C LYS A 212 22.73 -19.39 -0.12
N PHE A 213 22.61 -18.10 -0.41
CA PHE A 213 21.40 -17.56 -1.02
C PHE A 213 21.32 -17.84 -2.52
N SER A 214 22.46 -17.92 -3.21
CA SER A 214 22.50 -18.43 -4.59
C SER A 214 22.12 -19.91 -4.65
N MET A 215 22.51 -20.72 -3.66
CA MET A 215 22.05 -22.11 -3.56
C MET A 215 20.53 -22.18 -3.41
N HIS A 216 19.95 -21.43 -2.47
CA HIS A 216 18.49 -21.40 -2.30
C HIS A 216 17.78 -20.97 -3.58
N ARG A 217 18.29 -19.95 -4.27
CA ARG A 217 17.75 -19.49 -5.55
C ARG A 217 17.76 -20.60 -6.60
N LEU A 218 18.88 -21.29 -6.75
CA LEU A 218 19.04 -22.35 -7.73
C LEU A 218 18.08 -23.51 -7.45
N VAL A 219 18.03 -23.99 -6.20
CA VAL A 219 17.15 -25.09 -5.80
C VAL A 219 15.68 -24.69 -5.95
N PHE A 220 15.33 -23.45 -5.61
CA PHE A 220 13.97 -22.93 -5.73
C PHE A 220 13.51 -22.91 -7.19
N LEU A 221 14.28 -22.29 -8.08
CA LEU A 221 13.91 -22.16 -9.50
C LEU A 221 13.86 -23.53 -10.18
N PHE A 222 14.84 -24.41 -9.90
CA PHE A 222 14.86 -25.76 -10.42
C PHE A 222 13.65 -26.58 -9.92
N GLY A 223 13.29 -26.42 -8.64
CA GLY A 223 12.14 -27.08 -8.05
C GLY A 223 10.81 -26.63 -8.66
N CYS A 224 10.64 -25.32 -8.88
CA CYS A 224 9.47 -24.80 -9.59
C CYS A 224 9.35 -25.41 -11.00
N ASP A 225 10.40 -25.35 -11.82
CA ASP A 225 10.40 -25.90 -13.20
C ASP A 225 10.08 -27.41 -13.21
N ARG A 226 10.65 -28.18 -12.27
CA ARG A 226 10.40 -29.62 -12.19
C ARG A 226 8.97 -29.94 -11.78
N VAL A 227 8.43 -29.24 -10.78
CA VAL A 227 7.04 -29.44 -10.33
C VAL A 227 6.06 -28.97 -11.39
N GLU A 228 6.37 -27.89 -12.11
CA GLU A 228 5.59 -27.43 -13.25
C GLU A 228 5.45 -28.54 -14.30
N LYS A 229 6.57 -29.13 -14.74
CA LYS A 229 6.58 -30.24 -15.70
C LYS A 229 5.85 -31.49 -15.22
N GLU A 230 5.82 -31.77 -13.91
CA GLU A 230 5.10 -32.92 -13.34
C GLU A 230 3.59 -32.65 -13.18
N CYS A 231 3.20 -31.39 -12.94
CA CYS A 231 1.84 -31.02 -12.56
C CYS A 231 1.01 -30.41 -13.70
N PHE A 232 1.63 -29.67 -14.60
CA PHE A 232 0.93 -28.93 -15.64
C PHE A 232 0.83 -29.79 -16.90
N ASN A 233 -0.41 -30.18 -17.21
CA ASN A 233 -0.79 -30.69 -18.52
C ASN A 233 -1.69 -29.64 -19.18
N ASP A 234 -1.76 -29.59 -20.51
CA ASP A 234 -2.48 -28.58 -21.33
C ASP A 234 -3.99 -28.39 -21.04
N LYS A 235 -4.56 -29.09 -20.04
CA LYS A 235 -6.00 -29.14 -19.72
C LYS A 235 -6.39 -28.52 -18.37
N GLU A 236 -5.44 -28.15 -17.51
CA GLU A 236 -5.74 -27.57 -16.19
C GLU A 236 -5.36 -26.09 -16.14
N GLY A 237 -6.31 -25.23 -15.79
CA GLY A 237 -6.12 -23.77 -15.62
C GLY A 237 -5.27 -23.38 -14.40
N LEU A 238 -4.28 -24.20 -14.07
CA LEU A 238 -3.27 -23.89 -13.06
C LEU A 238 -2.40 -22.76 -13.60
N THR A 239 -2.06 -21.81 -12.73
CA THR A 239 -1.20 -20.69 -13.08
C THR A 239 0.18 -20.88 -12.44
N GLU A 240 1.21 -20.47 -13.17
CA GLU A 240 2.59 -20.39 -12.66
C GLU A 240 2.65 -19.66 -11.31
N HIS A 241 1.82 -18.62 -11.15
CA HIS A 241 1.68 -17.89 -9.89
C HIS A 241 1.28 -18.80 -8.71
N THR A 242 0.27 -19.66 -8.90
CA THR A 242 -0.21 -20.58 -7.86
C THR A 242 0.86 -21.59 -7.47
N LEU A 243 1.59 -22.11 -8.47
CA LEU A 243 2.73 -23.00 -8.26
C LEU A 243 3.82 -22.31 -7.43
N ASN A 244 4.25 -21.12 -7.84
CA ASN A 244 5.31 -20.37 -7.17
C ASN A 244 4.98 -20.06 -5.72
N LEU A 245 3.72 -19.71 -5.41
CA LEU A 245 3.27 -19.48 -4.03
C LEU A 245 3.24 -20.77 -3.21
N THR A 246 2.75 -21.86 -3.78
CA THR A 246 2.70 -23.17 -3.10
C THR A 246 4.11 -23.68 -2.83
N PHE A 247 5.00 -23.59 -3.80
CA PHE A 247 6.39 -24.00 -3.67
C PHE A 247 7.11 -23.12 -2.63
N ALA A 248 6.89 -21.80 -2.63
CA ALA A 248 7.41 -20.90 -1.61
C ALA A 248 6.98 -21.29 -0.20
N HIS A 249 5.70 -21.62 -0.01
CA HIS A 249 5.21 -22.08 1.28
C HIS A 249 5.93 -23.37 1.75
N VAL A 250 5.95 -24.41 0.91
CA VAL A 250 6.55 -25.70 1.25
C VAL A 250 8.07 -25.57 1.46
N TYR A 251 8.74 -24.77 0.62
CA TYR A 251 10.18 -24.52 0.75
C TYR A 251 10.50 -23.76 2.03
N PHE A 252 9.74 -22.70 2.34
CA PHE A 252 9.91 -21.94 3.58
C PHE A 252 9.75 -22.84 4.80
N GLU A 253 8.65 -23.61 4.88
CA GLU A 253 8.36 -24.47 6.04
C GLU A 253 9.37 -25.60 6.21
N ARG A 254 9.77 -26.25 5.12
CA ARG A 254 10.60 -27.48 5.19
C ARG A 254 12.09 -27.23 5.10
N VAL A 255 12.52 -26.10 4.54
CA VAL A 255 13.93 -25.77 4.33
C VAL A 255 14.31 -24.60 5.23
N LEU A 256 13.77 -23.40 5.00
CA LEU A 256 14.25 -22.18 5.64
C LEU A 256 13.93 -22.11 7.14
N MET A 257 12.75 -22.57 7.56
CA MET A 257 12.35 -22.55 8.97
C MET A 257 13.24 -23.41 9.87
N ARG A 258 14.00 -24.36 9.32
CA ARG A 258 14.99 -25.15 10.08
C ARG A 258 16.23 -24.35 10.46
N GLU A 259 16.45 -23.23 9.78
CA GLU A 259 17.62 -22.38 9.96
C GLU A 259 17.34 -21.18 10.87
N VAL A 260 16.07 -20.97 11.22
CA VAL A 260 15.62 -19.87 12.08
C VAL A 260 15.57 -20.33 13.54
N GLN A 261 16.29 -19.64 14.41
CA GLN A 261 16.28 -19.86 15.86
C GLN A 261 15.65 -18.68 16.60
N PHE A 262 15.92 -17.46 16.14
CA PHE A 262 15.48 -16.21 16.75
C PHE A 262 14.84 -15.29 15.71
N PHE A 263 14.25 -14.17 16.17
CA PHE A 263 13.57 -13.25 15.27
C PHE A 263 14.54 -12.55 14.30
N GLU A 264 15.76 -12.28 14.76
CA GLU A 264 16.83 -11.64 14.00
C GLU A 264 17.20 -12.46 12.75
N ASP A 265 17.09 -13.79 12.82
CA ASP A 265 17.37 -14.67 11.69
C ASP A 265 16.41 -14.42 10.53
N PHE A 266 15.17 -13.98 10.80
CA PHE A 266 14.24 -13.57 9.74
C PHE A 266 14.70 -12.32 9.01
N ILE A 267 15.39 -11.39 9.67
CA ILE A 267 15.92 -10.18 9.04
C ILE A 267 17.02 -10.56 8.05
N SER A 268 18.00 -11.35 8.50
CA SER A 268 19.07 -11.86 7.63
C SER A 268 18.52 -12.71 6.48
N LEU A 269 17.48 -13.51 6.74
CA LEU A 269 16.82 -14.29 5.70
C LEU A 269 16.11 -13.39 4.67
N LEU A 270 15.36 -12.38 5.10
CA LEU A 270 14.69 -11.44 4.20
C LEU A 270 15.68 -10.64 3.35
N GLU A 271 16.79 -10.21 3.93
CA GLU A 271 17.86 -9.52 3.22
C GLU A 271 18.49 -10.42 2.15
N GLY A 272 18.91 -11.63 2.52
CA GLY A 272 19.57 -12.54 1.59
C GLY A 272 18.65 -13.07 0.48
N ILE A 273 17.40 -13.40 0.80
CA ILE A 273 16.37 -13.77 -0.18
C ILE A 273 16.03 -12.58 -1.10
N GLY A 274 16.07 -11.36 -0.55
CA GLY A 274 15.94 -10.12 -1.31
C GLY A 274 17.05 -9.95 -2.35
N GLN A 275 18.31 -10.14 -1.94
CA GLN A 275 19.49 -10.07 -2.83
C GLN A 275 19.51 -11.19 -3.87
N ALA A 276 19.06 -12.39 -3.50
CA ALA A 276 18.93 -13.52 -4.42
C ALA A 276 17.73 -13.38 -5.39
N HIS A 277 16.92 -12.33 -5.26
CA HIS A 277 15.77 -12.08 -6.12
C HIS A 277 14.80 -13.28 -6.19
N ILE A 278 14.30 -13.74 -5.04
CA ILE A 278 13.25 -14.77 -4.95
C ILE A 278 11.95 -14.18 -4.36
N PRO A 279 11.17 -13.37 -5.12
CA PRO A 279 10.02 -12.65 -4.59
C PRO A 279 8.93 -13.51 -3.92
N PRO A 280 8.56 -14.70 -4.44
CA PRO A 280 7.56 -15.55 -3.79
C PRO A 280 7.96 -15.95 -2.37
N LEU A 281 9.24 -16.26 -2.16
CA LEU A 281 9.77 -16.69 -0.88
C LEU A 281 9.88 -15.54 0.11
N ARG A 282 10.31 -14.36 -0.35
CA ARG A 282 10.29 -13.12 0.45
C ARG A 282 8.89 -12.83 0.98
N LYS A 283 7.88 -12.87 0.10
CA LYS A 283 6.49 -12.60 0.48
C LYS A 283 5.94 -13.64 1.46
N GLU A 284 6.36 -14.90 1.34
CA GLU A 284 5.97 -15.95 2.28
C GLU A 284 6.54 -15.74 3.69
N ILE A 285 7.81 -15.34 3.77
CA ILE A 285 8.46 -14.99 5.04
C ILE A 285 7.75 -13.78 5.68
N GLU A 286 7.50 -12.72 4.91
CA GLU A 286 6.75 -11.53 5.35
C GLU A 286 5.35 -11.92 5.86
N ARG A 287 4.64 -12.80 5.15
CA ARG A 287 3.34 -13.35 5.55
C ARG A 287 3.40 -14.10 6.87
N PHE A 288 4.38 -14.99 7.03
CA PHE A 288 4.55 -15.75 8.27
C PHE A 288 4.76 -14.82 9.47
N ILE A 289 5.72 -13.89 9.37
CA ILE A 289 6.02 -12.91 10.43
C ILE A 289 4.76 -12.10 10.76
N CYS A 290 4.09 -11.59 9.73
CA CYS A 290 2.90 -10.78 9.91
C CYS A 290 1.77 -11.56 10.60
N ARG A 291 1.58 -12.84 10.24
CA ARG A 291 0.58 -13.72 10.87
C ARG A 291 0.88 -13.92 12.36
N GLU A 292 2.14 -14.18 12.71
CA GLU A 292 2.55 -14.40 14.11
C GLU A 292 2.35 -13.14 14.96
N VAL A 293 2.77 -11.98 14.46
CA VAL A 293 2.56 -10.69 15.12
C VAL A 293 1.06 -10.42 15.34
N MET A 294 0.24 -10.65 14.31
CA MET A 294 -1.22 -10.47 14.39
C MET A 294 -1.89 -11.44 15.37
N SER A 295 -1.43 -12.70 15.43
CA SER A 295 -1.90 -13.70 16.38
C SER A 295 -1.63 -13.28 17.83
N TYR A 296 -0.43 -12.75 18.10
CA TYR A 296 -0.03 -12.24 19.42
C TYR A 296 -0.90 -11.06 19.88
N PHE A 297 -1.18 -10.10 18.99
CA PHE A 297 -2.05 -8.97 19.33
C PHE A 297 -3.49 -9.41 19.65
N ARG A 298 -4.04 -10.38 18.90
CA ARG A 298 -5.38 -10.93 19.14
C ARG A 298 -5.48 -11.62 20.51
N THR A 299 -4.46 -12.41 20.88
CA THR A 299 -4.42 -13.09 22.18
C THR A 299 -4.23 -12.13 23.35
N CYS A 300 -3.40 -11.09 23.21
CA CYS A 300 -3.24 -10.04 24.22
C CYS A 300 -4.53 -9.23 24.42
N LYS A 301 -5.25 -8.89 23.35
CA LYS A 301 -6.53 -8.17 23.43
C LYS A 301 -7.60 -8.98 24.18
N ARG A 302 -7.69 -10.29 23.92
CA ARG A 302 -8.59 -11.20 24.65
C ARG A 302 -8.26 -11.29 26.15
N ARG A 303 -6.98 -11.35 26.52
CA ARG A 303 -6.57 -11.37 27.94
C ARG A 303 -6.90 -10.06 28.68
N ARG A 304 -6.84 -8.91 28.00
CA ARG A 304 -7.24 -7.62 28.59
C ARG A 304 -8.75 -7.49 28.75
N GLN A 305 -9.54 -7.95 27.77
CA GLN A 305 -11.00 -7.95 27.86
C GLN A 305 -11.52 -8.96 28.91
N GLY A 306 -10.87 -10.13 29.04
CA GLY A 306 -11.20 -11.10 30.08
C GLY A 306 -10.87 -10.66 31.51
N ARG A 307 -9.97 -9.70 31.71
CA ARG A 307 -9.71 -9.09 33.04
C ARG A 307 -10.66 -7.93 33.37
N ALA A 308 -11.25 -7.28 32.36
CA ALA A 308 -12.23 -6.21 32.58
C ALA A 308 -13.65 -6.73 32.85
N GLY A 309 -13.95 -7.98 32.49
CA GLY A 309 -15.25 -8.63 32.74
C GLY A 309 -15.33 -9.51 34.00
N GLY A 310 -14.29 -9.52 34.84
CA GLY A 310 -14.21 -10.35 36.06
C GLY A 310 -14.42 -9.58 37.36
N GLY A 311 -15.03 -8.39 37.29
CA GLY A 311 -15.34 -7.54 38.44
C GLY A 311 -16.81 -7.17 38.46
N MET A 312 -17.67 -8.15 38.75
CA MET A 312 -19.00 -7.97 39.34
C MET A 312 -19.37 -9.26 40.08
#